data_AF-A0A9N9RP90-F1
#
_entry.id   AF-A0A9N9RP90-F1
#
_cell.length_a   1.000
_cell.length_b   1.000
_cell.length_c   1.000
_cell.angle_alpha   90.00
_cell.angle_beta   90.00
_cell.angle_gamma   90.00
#
_symmetry.space_group_name_H-M   'P 1'
#
loop_
_entity.id
_entity.type
_entity.pdbx_description
1 polymer ?
#
loop_
_entity_poly.entity_id
_entity_poly.type
_entity_poly.pdbx_seq_one_letter_code
_entity_poly.pdbx_strand_id
1 'polypeptide(L)'
;MRHLLLIIFILELVITKINSITLKCDITCDTEYQVLGTICRCKVVGFNSINRETITDVRHEGSFNGNYSDIKLILIDGQNMKFIPSNIYDFFSNIQGLIIDESSLSSIDRNDLKYFKSLKFLFIGNNQINSLDDDLFADNIDIVWLTYINNFTKKISQNILYPLNNLNFANFQRNSCINFKAIGKSDIEKLKKFIMRDCA
;
A
#
# COMPACT_ATOMS: atom_id res chain seq x y z
N MET A 1 13.12 27.24 43.81
CA MET A 1 13.66 27.38 42.44
C MET A 1 14.19 26.07 41.84
N ARG A 2 15.07 25.32 42.54
CA ARG A 2 15.68 24.08 42.02
C ARG A 2 14.68 22.93 41.73
N HIS A 3 13.63 22.78 42.55
CA HIS A 3 12.54 21.82 42.29
C HIS A 3 11.62 22.23 41.14
N LEU A 4 11.44 23.53 40.89
CA LEU A 4 10.62 24.04 39.79
C LEU A 4 11.33 23.81 38.43
N LEU A 5 12.65 24.01 38.40
CA LEU A 5 13.50 23.71 37.24
C LEU A 5 13.53 22.21 36.91
N LEU A 6 13.56 21.32 37.91
CA LEU A 6 13.49 19.87 37.70
C LEU A 6 12.14 19.43 37.12
N ILE A 7 11.03 20.03 37.57
CA ILE A 7 9.69 19.73 37.06
C ILE A 7 9.53 20.20 35.62
N ILE A 8 10.04 21.38 35.25
CA ILE A 8 10.03 21.89 33.86
C ILE A 8 10.85 20.97 32.95
N PHE A 9 12.04 20.54 33.40
CA PHE A 9 12.89 19.62 32.64
C PHE A 9 12.26 18.23 32.45
N ILE A 10 11.54 17.73 33.47
CA ILE A 10 10.78 16.47 33.38
C ILE A 10 9.53 16.63 32.51
N LEU A 11 8.84 17.77 32.54
CA LEU A 11 7.71 18.05 31.63
C LEU A 11 8.16 18.15 30.16
N GLU A 12 9.32 18.75 29.88
CA GLU A 12 9.91 18.74 28.53
C GLU A 12 10.34 17.32 28.09
N LEU A 13 10.74 16.45 29.01
CA LEU A 13 11.04 15.03 28.75
C LEU A 13 9.78 14.16 28.53
N VAL A 14 8.59 14.61 28.94
CA VAL A 14 7.31 13.89 28.74
C VAL A 14 6.59 14.33 27.46
N ILE A 15 7.00 15.43 26.82
CA ILE A 15 6.56 15.75 25.47
C ILE A 15 7.46 14.99 24.50
N THR A 16 7.17 13.71 24.28
CA THR A 16 7.69 13.03 23.08
C THR A 16 7.37 13.90 21.89
N LYS A 17 8.39 14.34 21.14
CA LYS A 17 8.20 15.10 19.90
C LYS A 17 7.36 14.25 18.96
N ILE A 18 6.05 14.55 18.88
CA ILE A 18 5.12 13.79 18.04
C ILE A 18 5.49 14.13 16.60
N ASN A 19 6.27 13.24 16.00
CA ASN A 19 6.51 13.27 14.56
C ASN A 19 5.28 12.61 13.91
N SER A 20 4.23 13.41 13.77
CA SER A 20 3.02 13.02 13.04
C SER A 20 3.14 13.40 11.58
N ILE A 21 2.66 12.56 10.69
CA ILE A 21 2.42 12.91 9.29
C ILE A 21 0.92 13.07 9.04
N THR A 22 0.52 13.95 8.13
CA THR A 22 -0.89 14.13 7.76
C THR A 22 -1.15 13.51 6.39
N LEU A 23 -2.10 12.59 6.34
CA LEU A 23 -2.69 12.07 5.12
C LEU A 23 -3.79 13.04 4.66
N LYS A 24 -3.51 13.79 3.60
CA LYS A 24 -4.49 14.66 2.94
C LYS A 24 -5.11 13.94 1.75
N CYS A 25 -6.43 13.99 1.65
CA CYS A 25 -7.19 13.31 0.62
C CYS A 25 -8.00 14.29 -0.23
N ASP A 26 -7.70 14.34 -1.52
CA ASP A 26 -8.60 14.90 -2.53
C ASP A 26 -9.60 13.82 -2.92
N ILE A 27 -10.85 13.98 -2.45
CA ILE A 27 -11.90 12.98 -2.65
C ILE A 27 -12.65 13.25 -3.95
N THR A 28 -12.81 12.23 -4.77
CA THR A 28 -13.59 12.28 -6.02
C THR A 28 -14.50 11.06 -6.09
N CYS A 29 -15.78 11.28 -6.39
CA CYS A 29 -16.76 10.21 -6.60
C CYS A 29 -17.02 9.99 -8.10
N ASP A 30 -17.76 8.92 -8.41
CA ASP A 30 -18.08 8.50 -9.78
C ASP A 30 -16.87 8.10 -10.64
N THR A 31 -15.80 7.61 -10.00
CA THR A 31 -14.63 7.10 -10.73
C THR A 31 -14.85 5.65 -11.13
N GLU A 32 -14.66 5.32 -12.42
CA GLU A 32 -14.81 3.97 -12.94
C GLU A 32 -13.48 3.21 -12.97
N TYR A 33 -13.46 2.03 -12.35
CA TYR A 33 -12.32 1.10 -12.38
C TYR A 33 -12.77 -0.30 -12.78
N GLN A 34 -11.91 -1.02 -13.50
CA GLN A 34 -12.21 -2.32 -14.11
C GLN A 34 -12.84 -3.34 -13.14
N VAL A 35 -12.27 -3.49 -11.94
CA VAL A 35 -12.74 -4.48 -10.95
C VAL A 35 -13.76 -3.90 -9.96
N LEU A 36 -13.68 -2.60 -9.69
CA LEU A 36 -14.43 -1.96 -8.61
C LEU A 36 -15.73 -1.29 -9.09
N GLY A 37 -15.87 -1.09 -10.40
CA GLY A 37 -16.95 -0.29 -10.98
C GLY A 37 -16.81 1.18 -10.58
N THR A 38 -17.96 1.85 -10.42
CA THR A 38 -18.07 3.24 -9.98
C THR A 38 -17.87 3.37 -8.47
N ILE A 39 -16.88 4.16 -8.04
CA ILE A 39 -16.49 4.32 -6.63
C ILE A 39 -16.13 5.76 -6.28
N CYS A 40 -16.07 6.07 -4.97
CA CYS A 40 -15.34 7.23 -4.47
C CYS A 40 -13.89 6.85 -4.15
N ARG A 41 -12.95 7.71 -4.53
CA ARG A 41 -11.52 7.54 -4.26
C ARG A 41 -10.98 8.70 -3.41
N CYS A 42 -10.03 8.40 -2.53
CA CYS A 42 -9.11 9.39 -1.99
C CYS A 42 -7.86 9.41 -2.87
N LYS A 43 -7.50 10.57 -3.43
CA LYS A 43 -6.15 10.83 -3.95
C LYS A 43 -5.32 11.47 -2.84
N VAL A 44 -4.24 10.81 -2.45
CA VAL A 44 -3.30 11.33 -1.46
C VAL A 44 -2.47 12.45 -2.06
N VAL A 45 -2.37 13.57 -1.36
CA VAL A 45 -1.64 14.76 -1.82
C VAL A 45 -0.70 15.33 -0.77
N GLY A 46 0.44 15.86 -1.21
CA GLY A 46 1.44 16.50 -0.35
C GLY A 46 2.11 15.54 0.64
N PHE A 47 2.07 14.23 0.38
CA PHE A 47 2.60 13.24 1.30
C PHE A 47 4.12 13.13 1.13
N ASN A 48 4.85 13.38 2.22
CA ASN A 48 6.31 13.33 2.24
C ASN A 48 6.78 12.55 3.48
N SER A 49 7.15 11.30 3.27
CA SER A 49 7.60 10.38 4.31
C SER A 49 8.92 9.73 3.93
N ILE A 50 9.96 10.02 4.72
CA ILE A 50 11.32 9.58 4.44
C ILE A 50 11.82 8.47 5.37
N ASN A 51 11.21 8.28 6.55
CA ASN A 51 11.63 7.26 7.51
C ASN A 51 10.47 6.79 8.43
N ARG A 52 10.13 5.50 8.36
CA ARG A 52 9.10 4.83 9.19
C ARG A 52 9.37 4.97 10.68
N GLU A 53 10.63 4.83 11.12
CA GLU A 53 11.01 4.86 12.54
C GLU A 53 10.80 6.23 13.19
N THR A 54 10.79 7.28 12.39
CA THR A 54 10.58 8.63 12.90
C THR A 54 9.11 8.98 13.05
N ILE A 55 8.19 8.27 12.39
CA ILE A 55 6.76 8.60 12.40
C ILE A 55 6.06 7.84 13.52
N THR A 56 5.44 8.59 14.42
CA THR A 56 4.78 8.06 15.64
C THR A 56 3.26 8.12 15.56
N ASP A 57 2.73 8.89 14.61
CA ASP A 57 1.29 9.12 14.43
C ASP A 57 1.01 9.48 12.96
N VAL A 58 -0.14 9.08 12.44
CA VAL A 58 -0.64 9.60 11.16
C VAL A 58 -2.03 10.15 11.39
N ARG A 59 -2.23 11.41 11.00
CA ARG A 59 -3.51 12.08 11.06
C ARG A 59 -4.14 12.11 9.69
N HIS A 60 -5.46 12.15 9.63
CA HIS A 60 -6.18 12.40 8.39
C HIS A 60 -6.75 13.82 8.40
N GLU A 61 -6.57 14.53 7.30
CA GLU A 61 -7.15 15.86 7.07
C GLU A 61 -7.90 15.86 5.74
N GLY A 62 -9.16 16.24 5.80
CA GLY A 62 -10.03 16.36 4.63
C GLY A 62 -11.48 16.51 5.08
N SER A 63 -12.25 17.31 4.36
CA SER A 63 -13.70 17.39 4.56
C SER A 63 -14.38 16.58 3.46
N PHE A 64 -15.22 15.62 3.85
CA PHE A 64 -16.06 14.88 2.94
C PHE A 64 -17.52 15.04 3.36
N ASN A 65 -18.35 15.58 2.45
CA ASN A 65 -19.78 15.73 2.69
C ASN A 65 -20.57 14.42 2.48
N GLY A 66 -19.88 13.28 2.32
CA GLY A 66 -20.45 11.95 2.19
C GLY A 66 -19.97 11.01 3.31
N ASN A 67 -20.21 9.71 3.18
CA ASN A 67 -19.76 8.73 4.15
C ASN A 67 -18.38 8.18 3.77
N TYR A 68 -17.40 8.28 4.66
CA TYR A 68 -16.05 7.74 4.44
C TYR A 68 -16.03 6.24 4.09
N SER A 69 -17.07 5.47 4.45
CA SER A 69 -17.23 4.07 4.00
C SER A 69 -17.48 3.89 2.50
N ASP A 70 -17.88 4.95 1.79
CA ASP A 70 -18.10 4.95 0.34
C ASP A 70 -16.79 5.11 -0.43
N ILE A 71 -15.72 5.55 0.25
CA ILE A 71 -14.37 5.59 -0.30
C ILE A 71 -13.85 4.16 -0.34
N LYS A 72 -13.65 3.66 -1.57
CA LYS A 72 -13.22 2.28 -1.82
C LYS A 72 -11.83 2.21 -2.44
N LEU A 73 -11.24 3.33 -2.81
CA LEU A 73 -9.92 3.36 -3.44
C LEU A 73 -9.03 4.44 -2.83
N ILE A 74 -7.79 4.07 -2.56
CA ILE A 74 -6.70 5.00 -2.24
C ILE A 74 -5.77 5.06 -3.45
N LEU A 75 -5.53 6.27 -3.94
CA LEU A 75 -4.58 6.58 -4.99
C LEU A 75 -3.43 7.40 -4.42
N ILE A 76 -2.21 6.86 -4.52
CA ILE A 76 -0.96 7.51 -4.16
C ILE A 76 -0.12 7.54 -5.42
N ASP A 77 0.00 8.72 -6.02
CA ASP A 77 0.62 8.92 -7.33
C ASP A 77 1.56 10.12 -7.26
N GLY A 78 2.84 9.89 -7.59
CA GLY A 78 3.88 10.91 -7.53
C GLY A 78 4.12 11.50 -6.13
N GLN A 79 3.88 10.72 -5.06
CA GLN A 79 4.10 11.17 -3.68
C GLN A 79 5.44 10.63 -3.15
N ASN A 80 6.09 11.29 -2.19
CA ASN A 80 7.27 10.70 -1.56
C ASN A 80 6.83 9.78 -0.42
N MET A 81 6.50 8.53 -0.74
CA MET A 81 5.96 7.55 0.22
C MET A 81 6.81 6.28 0.27
N LYS A 82 7.86 6.29 1.10
CA LYS A 82 8.75 5.13 1.26
C LYS A 82 8.12 3.93 1.97
N PHE A 83 6.97 4.10 2.62
CA PHE A 83 6.21 3.03 3.28
C PHE A 83 4.73 3.38 3.36
N ILE A 84 3.86 2.37 3.50
CA ILE A 84 2.42 2.56 3.72
C ILE A 84 2.16 2.75 5.23
N PRO A 85 1.60 3.88 5.68
CA PRO A 85 1.28 4.05 7.08
C PRO A 85 0.19 3.08 7.57
N SER A 86 0.42 2.46 8.73
CA SER A 86 -0.37 1.34 9.25
C SER A 86 -1.80 1.69 9.63
N ASN A 87 -2.09 2.96 9.96
CA ASN A 87 -3.41 3.45 10.39
C ASN A 87 -4.18 4.19 9.29
N ILE A 88 -3.77 4.09 8.02
CA ILE A 88 -4.60 4.56 6.90
C ILE A 88 -5.98 3.89 6.93
N TYR A 89 -6.04 2.62 7.33
CA TYR A 89 -7.27 1.86 7.44
C TYR A 89 -8.26 2.42 8.48
N ASP A 90 -7.76 3.09 9.52
CA ASP A 90 -8.62 3.68 10.57
C ASP A 90 -9.49 4.82 10.01
N PHE A 91 -9.06 5.41 8.89
CA PHE A 91 -9.81 6.47 8.18
C PHE A 91 -10.70 5.92 7.08
N PHE A 92 -10.33 4.80 6.45
CA PHE A 92 -11.04 4.20 5.33
C PHE A 92 -11.20 2.68 5.55
N SER A 93 -12.30 2.28 6.17
CA SER A 93 -12.52 0.89 6.60
C SER A 93 -12.93 -0.07 5.48
N ASN A 94 -13.32 0.44 4.31
CA ASN A 94 -13.89 -0.35 3.20
C ASN A 94 -13.07 -0.23 1.90
N ILE A 95 -11.75 -0.10 2.02
CA ILE A 95 -10.87 -0.04 0.86
C ILE A 95 -10.86 -1.37 0.12
N GLN A 96 -11.15 -1.28 -1.18
CA GLN A 96 -11.16 -2.39 -2.14
C GLN A 96 -10.10 -2.20 -3.23
N GLY A 97 -9.56 -0.98 -3.38
CA GLY A 97 -8.52 -0.63 -4.32
C GLY A 97 -7.37 0.13 -3.69
N LEU A 98 -6.13 -0.26 -4.02
CA LEU A 98 -4.93 0.48 -3.64
C LEU A 98 -4.07 0.68 -4.89
N ILE A 99 -3.73 1.93 -5.19
CA ILE A 99 -2.84 2.32 -6.26
C ILE A 99 -1.67 3.09 -5.66
N ILE A 100 -0.46 2.61 -5.88
CA ILE A 100 0.79 3.27 -5.52
C ILE A 100 1.66 3.32 -6.77
N ASP A 101 1.80 4.50 -7.36
CA ASP A 101 2.57 4.71 -8.58
C ASP A 101 3.56 5.85 -8.40
N GLU A 102 4.75 5.69 -9.00
CA GLU A 102 5.81 6.72 -9.02
C GLU A 102 6.10 7.35 -7.64
N SER A 103 6.05 6.55 -6.57
CA SER A 103 6.00 7.07 -5.19
C SER A 103 7.21 6.73 -4.31
N SER A 104 8.32 6.29 -4.92
CA SER A 104 9.56 5.92 -4.24
C SER A 104 9.41 4.88 -3.12
N LEU A 105 8.37 4.04 -3.20
CA LEU A 105 8.16 2.93 -2.27
C LEU A 105 9.33 1.94 -2.41
N SER A 106 10.07 1.70 -1.33
CA SER A 106 11.28 0.87 -1.33
C SER A 106 11.06 -0.54 -0.78
N SER A 107 10.00 -0.74 -0.01
CA SER A 107 9.62 -2.03 0.55
C SER A 107 8.11 -2.09 0.75
N ILE A 108 7.58 -3.31 0.77
CA ILE A 108 6.21 -3.60 1.17
C ILE A 108 6.20 -4.95 1.86
N ASP A 109 5.53 -5.03 3.01
CA ASP A 109 5.41 -6.27 3.77
C ASP A 109 3.94 -6.55 4.16
N ARG A 110 3.71 -7.70 4.80
CA ARG A 110 2.37 -8.08 5.28
C ARG A 110 1.75 -7.02 6.21
N ASN A 111 2.53 -6.35 7.07
CA ASN A 111 2.01 -5.35 8.00
C ASN A 111 1.47 -4.11 7.28
N ASP A 112 2.00 -3.81 6.09
CA ASP A 112 1.52 -2.72 5.25
C ASP A 112 0.16 -3.03 4.62
N LEU A 113 -0.16 -4.31 4.38
CA LEU A 113 -1.40 -4.71 3.71
C LEU A 113 -2.45 -5.40 4.60
N LYS A 114 -2.10 -5.86 5.80
CA LYS A 114 -2.94 -6.73 6.66
C LYS A 114 -4.31 -6.17 7.03
N TYR A 115 -4.46 -4.85 7.02
CA TYR A 115 -5.73 -4.20 7.36
C TYR A 115 -6.65 -4.03 6.14
N PHE A 116 -6.13 -4.06 4.91
CA PHE A 116 -6.93 -3.98 3.68
C PHE A 116 -7.55 -5.34 3.30
N LYS A 117 -8.33 -5.93 4.20
CA LYS A 117 -8.88 -7.29 4.04
C LYS A 117 -9.83 -7.42 2.85
N SER A 118 -10.48 -6.34 2.44
CA SER A 118 -11.42 -6.29 1.31
C SER A 118 -10.76 -5.89 -0.01
N LEU A 119 -9.42 -5.89 -0.09
CA LEU A 119 -8.68 -5.48 -1.27
C LEU A 119 -8.93 -6.45 -2.43
N LYS A 120 -9.45 -5.91 -3.54
CA LYS A 120 -9.73 -6.63 -4.80
C LYS A 120 -8.83 -6.21 -5.94
N PHE A 121 -8.37 -4.95 -5.91
CA PHE A 121 -7.54 -4.34 -6.92
C PHE A 121 -6.28 -3.75 -6.28
N LEU A 122 -5.11 -4.22 -6.72
CA LEU A 122 -3.82 -3.70 -6.27
C LEU A 122 -2.98 -3.32 -7.49
N PHE A 123 -2.52 -2.07 -7.49
CA PHE A 123 -1.56 -1.56 -8.46
C PHE A 123 -0.35 -0.99 -7.71
N ILE A 124 0.83 -1.52 -7.99
CA ILE A 124 2.11 -0.99 -7.53
C ILE A 124 3.02 -0.86 -8.75
N GLY A 125 3.21 0.36 -9.23
CA GLY A 125 3.96 0.69 -10.43
C GLY A 125 5.13 1.60 -10.15
N ASN A 126 6.18 1.53 -10.97
CA ASN A 126 7.24 2.56 -11.03
C ASN A 126 7.84 2.94 -9.65
N ASN A 127 8.07 1.93 -8.82
CA ASN A 127 8.65 2.07 -7.48
C ASN A 127 10.00 1.33 -7.42
N GLN A 128 10.57 1.12 -6.23
CA GLN A 128 11.93 0.59 -6.04
C GLN A 128 11.97 -0.62 -5.11
N ILE A 129 10.95 -1.48 -5.20
CA ILE A 129 10.82 -2.66 -4.33
C ILE A 129 11.70 -3.81 -4.89
N ASN A 130 12.72 -4.18 -4.13
CA ASN A 130 13.74 -5.14 -4.56
C ASN A 130 13.35 -6.61 -4.32
N SER A 131 12.50 -6.90 -3.34
CA SER A 131 12.01 -8.23 -2.99
C SER A 131 10.55 -8.26 -2.56
N LEU A 132 9.88 -9.40 -2.78
CA LEU A 132 8.54 -9.70 -2.26
C LEU A 132 8.56 -11.00 -1.46
N ASP A 133 8.15 -10.94 -0.20
CA ASP A 133 8.15 -12.06 0.74
C ASP A 133 6.85 -12.88 0.69
N ASP A 134 6.91 -14.13 1.16
CA ASP A 134 5.85 -15.13 0.96
C ASP A 134 4.49 -14.78 1.59
N ASP A 135 4.50 -14.05 2.71
CA ASP A 135 3.31 -13.72 3.48
C ASP A 135 2.69 -12.36 3.14
N LEU A 136 3.24 -11.62 2.17
CA LEU A 136 2.80 -10.27 1.79
C LEU A 136 1.27 -10.19 1.58
N PHE A 137 0.68 -11.20 0.94
CA PHE A 137 -0.75 -11.22 0.61
C PHE A 137 -1.57 -12.16 1.51
N ALA A 138 -1.04 -12.60 2.65
CA ALA A 138 -1.71 -13.57 3.53
C ALA A 138 -3.09 -13.10 4.03
N ASP A 139 -3.29 -11.79 4.17
CA ASP A 139 -4.54 -11.19 4.66
C ASP A 139 -5.41 -10.56 3.53
N ASN A 140 -4.97 -10.65 2.27
CA ASN A 140 -5.63 -10.00 1.10
C ASN A 140 -6.09 -11.04 0.05
N ILE A 141 -6.70 -12.13 0.52
CA ILE A 141 -7.08 -13.29 -0.30
C ILE A 141 -8.13 -12.99 -1.40
N ASP A 142 -8.80 -11.84 -1.30
CA ASP A 142 -9.84 -11.39 -2.23
C ASP A 142 -9.31 -10.62 -3.45
N ILE A 143 -7.98 -10.47 -3.59
CA ILE A 143 -7.39 -9.80 -4.76
C ILE A 143 -7.75 -10.57 -6.03
N VAL A 144 -8.37 -9.86 -6.97
CA VAL A 144 -8.75 -10.34 -8.31
C VAL A 144 -7.79 -9.82 -9.38
N TRP A 145 -7.24 -8.61 -9.17
CA TRP A 145 -6.39 -7.91 -10.12
C TRP A 145 -5.15 -7.36 -9.42
N LEU A 146 -3.98 -7.86 -9.85
CA LEU A 146 -2.68 -7.45 -9.34
C LEU A 146 -1.81 -6.90 -10.48
N THR A 147 -1.47 -5.62 -10.42
CA THR A 147 -0.42 -5.04 -11.26
C THR A 147 0.77 -4.70 -10.40
N TYR A 148 1.90 -5.34 -10.65
CA TYR A 148 3.18 -5.12 -10.00
C TYR A 148 4.26 -4.90 -11.07
N ILE A 149 4.35 -3.68 -11.59
CA ILE A 149 5.12 -3.38 -12.80
C ILE A 149 6.27 -2.41 -12.50
N ASN A 150 7.41 -2.60 -13.18
CA ASN A 150 8.51 -1.63 -13.16
C ASN A 150 9.04 -1.31 -11.75
N ASN A 151 9.31 -2.34 -10.93
CA ASN A 151 9.87 -2.21 -9.58
C ASN A 151 11.35 -2.66 -9.48
N PHE A 152 11.94 -3.15 -10.59
CA PHE A 152 13.31 -3.70 -10.61
C PHE A 152 13.54 -4.84 -9.60
N THR A 153 12.47 -5.59 -9.29
CA THR A 153 12.49 -6.65 -8.30
C THR A 153 13.37 -7.80 -8.75
N LYS A 154 14.27 -8.22 -7.87
CA LYS A 154 15.25 -9.29 -8.13
C LYS A 154 14.83 -10.61 -7.49
N LYS A 155 14.02 -10.56 -6.44
CA LYS A 155 13.56 -11.74 -5.71
C LYS A 155 12.06 -11.69 -5.48
N ILE A 156 11.37 -12.77 -5.77
CA ILE A 156 9.95 -12.93 -5.46
C ILE A 156 9.80 -14.34 -4.90
N SER A 157 9.26 -14.44 -3.69
CA SER A 157 9.01 -15.74 -3.09
C SER A 157 8.15 -16.62 -4.00
N GLN A 158 8.56 -17.89 -4.14
CA GLN A 158 7.82 -18.89 -4.91
C GLN A 158 6.35 -19.04 -4.49
N ASN A 159 6.03 -18.67 -3.23
CA ASN A 159 4.69 -18.82 -2.67
C ASN A 159 3.83 -17.55 -2.73
N ILE A 160 4.35 -16.44 -3.28
CA ILE A 160 3.72 -15.12 -3.22
C ILE A 160 2.25 -15.11 -3.69
N LEU A 161 1.90 -15.89 -4.73
CA LEU A 161 0.56 -15.89 -5.33
C LEU A 161 -0.36 -16.98 -4.78
N TYR A 162 0.11 -17.86 -3.88
CA TYR A 162 -0.71 -18.97 -3.38
C TYR A 162 -1.93 -18.53 -2.55
N PRO A 163 -1.87 -17.47 -1.73
CA PRO A 163 -3.05 -16.98 -1.02
C PRO A 163 -4.17 -16.45 -1.93
N LEU A 164 -3.84 -16.05 -3.17
CA LEU A 164 -4.73 -15.29 -4.06
C LEU A 164 -5.62 -16.19 -4.93
N ASN A 165 -6.58 -16.86 -4.31
CA ASN A 165 -7.45 -17.84 -4.97
C ASN A 165 -8.39 -17.24 -6.05
N ASN A 166 -8.68 -15.94 -5.94
CA ASN A 166 -9.57 -15.22 -6.85
C ASN A 166 -8.81 -14.47 -7.96
N LEU A 167 -7.49 -14.58 -8.01
CA LEU A 167 -6.65 -13.85 -8.95
C LEU A 167 -6.96 -14.24 -10.40
N ASN A 168 -7.41 -13.27 -11.18
CA ASN A 168 -7.74 -13.45 -12.59
C ASN A 168 -6.82 -12.65 -13.53
N PHE A 169 -6.17 -11.61 -13.01
CA PHE A 169 -5.22 -10.81 -13.75
C PHE A 169 -3.98 -10.56 -12.90
N ALA A 170 -2.81 -10.81 -13.47
CA ALA A 170 -1.54 -10.48 -12.83
C ALA A 170 -0.55 -9.92 -13.85
N ASN A 171 0.03 -8.76 -13.57
CA ASN A 171 1.07 -8.17 -14.42
C ASN A 171 2.34 -7.92 -13.62
N PHE A 172 3.38 -8.69 -13.90
CA PHE A 172 4.71 -8.60 -13.28
C PHE A 172 5.77 -8.09 -14.26
N GLN A 173 5.36 -7.44 -15.36
CA GLN A 173 6.28 -6.95 -16.38
C GLN A 173 7.30 -5.95 -15.81
N ARG A 174 8.45 -5.84 -16.50
CA ARG A 174 9.51 -4.88 -16.17
C ARG A 174 10.08 -5.05 -14.75
N ASN A 175 10.16 -6.26 -14.24
CA ASN A 175 10.99 -6.59 -13.08
C ASN A 175 12.26 -7.33 -13.53
N SER A 176 13.27 -7.38 -12.68
CA SER A 176 14.57 -7.95 -13.07
C SER A 176 14.53 -9.46 -13.21
N CYS A 177 13.81 -10.15 -12.32
CA CYS A 177 13.67 -11.61 -12.38
C CYS A 177 12.49 -12.06 -13.25
N ILE A 178 11.56 -11.17 -13.60
CA ILE A 178 10.34 -11.52 -14.34
C ILE A 178 9.83 -10.40 -15.25
N ASN A 179 9.39 -10.78 -16.43
CA ASN A 179 8.72 -9.88 -17.37
C ASN A 179 7.47 -10.56 -17.98
N PHE A 180 6.47 -10.85 -17.14
CA PHE A 180 5.33 -11.68 -17.51
C PHE A 180 3.99 -11.03 -17.16
N LYS A 181 3.00 -11.18 -18.04
CA LYS A 181 1.61 -10.77 -17.82
C LYS A 181 0.72 -11.99 -18.01
N ALA A 182 -0.18 -12.21 -17.05
CA ALA A 182 -1.09 -13.34 -16.99
C ALA A 182 -2.55 -12.87 -17.01
N ILE A 183 -3.37 -13.49 -17.86
CA ILE A 183 -4.81 -13.26 -17.92
C ILE A 183 -5.53 -14.61 -17.83
N GLY A 184 -6.36 -14.77 -16.80
CA GLY A 184 -7.09 -16.00 -16.52
C GLY A 184 -6.23 -17.08 -15.85
N LYS A 185 -6.92 -18.07 -15.29
CA LYS A 185 -6.32 -19.13 -14.45
C LYS A 185 -5.13 -19.86 -15.10
N SER A 186 -5.23 -20.17 -16.40
CA SER A 186 -4.17 -20.90 -17.13
C SER A 186 -2.84 -20.12 -17.13
N ASP A 187 -2.90 -18.81 -17.39
CA ASP A 187 -1.69 -18.00 -17.41
C ASP A 187 -1.17 -17.68 -16.01
N ILE A 188 -2.05 -17.61 -15.00
CA ILE A 188 -1.64 -17.49 -13.59
C ILE A 188 -0.83 -18.71 -13.15
N GLU A 189 -1.20 -19.91 -13.56
CA GLU A 189 -0.42 -21.12 -13.26
C GLU A 189 0.94 -21.13 -13.98
N LYS A 190 1.04 -20.54 -15.19
CA LYS A 190 2.33 -20.34 -15.86
C LYS A 190 3.19 -19.31 -15.12
N LEU A 191 2.58 -18.22 -14.66
CA LEU A 191 3.24 -17.18 -13.88
C LEU A 191 3.83 -17.74 -12.58
N LYS A 192 3.07 -18.55 -11.82
CA LYS A 192 3.56 -19.22 -10.60
C LYS A 192 4.82 -20.06 -10.87
N LYS A 193 4.81 -20.84 -11.95
CA LYS A 193 5.96 -21.66 -12.38
C LYS A 193 7.17 -20.80 -12.77
N PHE A 194 6.93 -19.68 -13.46
CA PHE A 194 8.00 -18.75 -13.83
C PHE A 194 8.66 -18.13 -12.59
N ILE A 195 7.86 -17.64 -11.63
CA ILE A 195 8.35 -17.08 -10.37
C ILE A 195 9.21 -18.11 -9.63
N MET A 196 8.72 -19.34 -9.48
CA MET A 196 9.45 -20.41 -8.78
C MET A 196 10.80 -20.75 -9.43
N ARG A 197 10.91 -20.63 -10.76
CA ARG A 197 12.14 -20.95 -11.49
C ARG A 197 13.15 -19.80 -11.52
N ASP A 198 12.66 -18.57 -11.75
CA ASP A 198 13.50 -17.45 -12.17
C ASP A 198 13.61 -16.33 -11.10
N CYS A 199 12.74 -16.31 -10.09
CA CYS A 199 12.68 -15.25 -9.09
C CYS A 199 12.93 -15.69 -7.63
N ALA A 200 12.86 -16.98 -7.32
CA ALA A 200 13.01 -17.48 -5.95
C ALA A 200 14.46 -17.35 -5.43
#